data_AF-A0A099SAQ2-F1
#
_entry.id   AF-A0A099SAQ2-F1
#
_cell.length_a   1.000
_cell.length_b   1.000
_cell.length_c   1.000
_cell.angle_alpha   90.00
_cell.angle_beta   90.00
_cell.angle_gamma   90.00
#
_symmetry.space_group_name_H-M   'P 1'
#
loop_
_entity.id
_entity.type
_entity.pdbx_description
1 polymer ?
#
loop_
_entity_poly.entity_id
_entity_poly.type
_entity_poly.pdbx_seq_one_letter_code
_entity_poly.pdbx_strand_id
1 'polypeptide(L)'
;MPGVIEIEAYAKEGKNPPKGVRYKIRIDKETYTVDVGEMTGQQILELAGKTPVTQYRLDIKLHGGATEKIELATIVDFTRLGVERFMTLPLDQTEG
;
A
#
# COMPACT_ATOMS: atom_id res chain seq x y z
N MET A 1 -10.96 -18.64 -14.22
CA MET A 1 -10.01 -17.50 -14.21
C MET A 1 -9.84 -17.10 -12.75
N PRO A 2 -8.67 -17.22 -12.10
CA PRO A 2 -8.57 -16.78 -10.72
C PRO A 2 -8.70 -15.26 -10.72
N GLY A 3 -9.79 -14.76 -10.12
CA GLY A 3 -10.12 -13.34 -10.10
C GLY A 3 -9.11 -12.56 -9.26
N VAL A 4 -8.58 -11.47 -9.81
CA VAL A 4 -7.80 -10.50 -9.05
C VAL A 4 -8.77 -9.69 -8.20
N ILE A 5 -8.46 -9.54 -6.90
CA ILE A 5 -9.30 -8.77 -5.98
C ILE A 5 -8.75 -7.35 -5.89
N GLU A 6 -9.57 -6.39 -6.31
CA GLU A 6 -9.25 -4.97 -6.18
C GLU A 6 -9.60 -4.49 -4.78
N ILE A 7 -8.58 -4.30 -3.93
CA ILE A 7 -8.79 -3.91 -2.52
C ILE A 7 -9.51 -2.56 -2.41
N GLU A 8 -9.25 -1.63 -3.33
CA GLU A 8 -9.92 -0.33 -3.37
C GLU A 8 -11.45 -0.44 -3.44
N ALA A 9 -11.97 -1.40 -4.22
CA ALA A 9 -13.41 -1.62 -4.35
C ALA A 9 -14.02 -2.11 -3.03
N TYR A 10 -13.34 -3.04 -2.35
CA TYR A 10 -13.77 -3.57 -1.06
C TYR A 10 -13.66 -2.52 0.06
N ALA A 11 -12.61 -1.70 0.04
CA ALA A 11 -12.43 -0.59 0.98
C ALA A 11 -13.55 0.45 0.85
N LYS A 12 -13.98 0.79 -0.38
CA LYS A 12 -15.15 1.68 -0.62
C LYS A 12 -16.46 1.09 -0.12
N GLU A 13 -16.64 -0.22 -0.21
CA GLU A 13 -17.82 -0.92 0.29
C GLU A 13 -17.78 -1.19 1.81
N GLY A 14 -16.66 -0.93 2.49
CA GLY A 14 -16.49 -1.25 3.91
C GLY A 14 -16.49 -2.76 4.18
N LYS A 15 -16.07 -3.58 3.21
CA LYS A 15 -16.02 -5.05 3.33
C LYS A 15 -14.56 -5.55 3.37
N ASN A 16 -14.34 -6.66 4.07
CA ASN A 16 -13.04 -7.34 4.06
C ASN A 16 -12.87 -8.14 2.76
N PRO A 17 -11.75 -7.97 2.03
CA PRO A 17 -11.46 -8.81 0.87
C PRO A 17 -11.19 -10.27 1.32
N PRO A 18 -11.60 -11.28 0.52
CA PRO A 18 -11.28 -12.69 0.77
C PRO A 18 -9.76 -12.93 0.96
N LYS A 19 -9.41 -13.80 1.91
CA LYS A 19 -8.02 -14.24 2.15
C LYS A 19 -7.64 -15.36 1.16
N GLY A 20 -6.53 -15.22 0.44
CA GLY A 20 -5.98 -16.30 -0.42
C GLY A 20 -6.09 -16.10 -1.94
N VAL A 21 -6.15 -14.85 -2.39
CA VAL A 21 -6.26 -14.44 -3.80
C VAL A 21 -5.25 -13.33 -4.10
N ARG A 22 -4.96 -13.08 -5.38
CA ARG A 22 -4.12 -11.95 -5.80
C ARG A 22 -4.79 -10.64 -5.46
N TYR A 23 -4.05 -9.74 -4.82
CA TYR A 23 -4.50 -8.43 -4.40
C TYR A 23 -3.98 -7.35 -5.33
N LYS A 24 -4.85 -6.46 -5.79
CA LYS A 24 -4.44 -5.28 -6.55
C LYS A 24 -4.40 -4.07 -5.61
N ILE A 25 -3.20 -3.56 -5.38
CA ILE A 25 -2.94 -2.35 -4.60
C ILE A 25 -2.58 -1.19 -5.54
N ARG A 26 -2.89 0.04 -5.13
CA ARG A 26 -2.46 1.25 -5.85
C ARG A 26 -1.37 1.94 -5.06
N ILE A 27 -0.23 2.20 -5.70
CA ILE A 27 0.88 2.98 -5.16
C ILE A 27 1.05 4.19 -6.07
N ASP A 28 0.89 5.39 -5.52
CA ASP A 28 0.83 6.66 -6.25
C ASP A 28 -0.24 6.66 -7.35
N LYS A 29 0.18 6.51 -8.61
CA LYS A 29 -0.67 6.45 -9.80
C LYS A 29 -0.67 5.08 -10.46
N GLU A 30 0.17 4.16 -9.98
CA GLU A 30 0.34 2.83 -10.56
C GLU A 30 -0.36 1.77 -9.72
N THR A 31 -0.83 0.72 -10.38
CA THR A 31 -1.47 -0.41 -9.71
C THR A 31 -0.60 -1.65 -9.82
N TYR A 32 -0.34 -2.27 -8.69
CA TYR A 32 0.48 -3.47 -8.58
C TYR A 32 -0.38 -4.64 -8.09
N THR A 33 -0.10 -5.82 -8.63
CA THR A 33 -0.77 -7.05 -8.18
C THR A 33 0.20 -7.85 -7.34
N VAL A 34 -0.20 -8.19 -6.12
CA VAL A 34 0.60 -8.92 -5.13
C VAL A 34 -0.13 -10.18 -4.70
N ASP A 35 0.62 -11.27 -4.54
CA ASP A 35 0.06 -12.57 -4.16
C ASP A 35 0.15 -12.81 -2.64
N VAL A 36 0.47 -11.76 -1.88
CA VAL A 36 0.63 -11.76 -0.42
C VAL A 36 -0.45 -10.89 0.22
N GLY A 37 -0.96 -11.30 1.39
CA GLY A 37 -1.96 -10.55 2.14
C GLY A 37 -1.39 -9.40 2.96
N GLU A 38 -0.08 -9.37 3.17
CA GLU A 38 0.63 -8.36 3.95
C GLU A 38 2.02 -8.10 3.37
N MET A 39 2.50 -6.87 3.49
CA MET A 39 3.87 -6.46 3.12
C MET A 39 4.39 -5.40 4.07
N THR A 40 5.70 -5.34 4.24
CA THR A 40 6.36 -4.25 4.97
C THR A 40 6.41 -2.97 4.14
N GLY A 41 6.52 -1.81 4.80
CA GLY A 41 6.69 -0.52 4.13
C GLY A 41 7.88 -0.50 3.16
N GLN A 42 8.99 -1.15 3.52
CA GLN A 42 10.13 -1.35 2.64
C GLN A 42 9.75 -2.11 1.37
N GLN A 43 9.09 -3.26 1.50
CA GLN A 43 8.72 -4.08 0.34
C GLN A 43 7.75 -3.34 -0.60
N ILE A 44 6.86 -2.50 -0.05
CA ILE A 44 5.94 -1.67 -0.86
C ILE A 44 6.73 -0.61 -1.65
N LEU A 45 7.72 0.03 -1.04
CA LEU A 45 8.59 0.99 -1.73
C LEU A 45 9.44 0.31 -2.81
N GLU A 46 10.02 -0.86 -2.52
CA GLU A 46 10.76 -1.67 -3.49
C GLU A 46 9.88 -2.09 -4.67
N LEU A 47 8.63 -2.49 -4.40
CA LEU A 47 7.66 -2.84 -5.44
C LEU A 47 7.35 -1.66 -6.37
N ALA A 48 7.34 -0.44 -5.83
CA ALA A 48 7.17 0.80 -6.59
C ALA A 48 8.49 1.33 -7.21
N GLY A 49 9.58 0.55 -7.17
CA GLY A 49 10.88 0.94 -7.70
C GLY A 49 11.56 2.08 -6.94
N LYS A 50 11.15 2.35 -5.70
CA LYS A 50 11.70 3.42 -4.85
C LYS A 50 12.91 2.92 -4.08
N THR A 51 14.04 2.80 -4.78
CA THR A 51 15.32 2.37 -4.20
C THR A 51 16.37 3.48 -4.35
N PRO A 52 17.10 3.86 -3.28
CA PRO A 52 17.06 3.29 -1.93
C PRO A 52 15.81 3.70 -1.14
N VAL A 53 15.15 2.73 -0.48
CA VAL A 53 13.89 2.96 0.27
C VAL A 53 14.03 3.99 1.39
N THR A 54 15.24 4.21 1.91
CA THR A 54 15.54 5.17 2.96
C THR A 54 15.39 6.63 2.52
N GLN A 55 15.37 6.90 1.22
CA GLN A 55 15.11 8.22 0.64
C GLN A 55 13.63 8.48 0.39
N TYR A 56 12.76 7.54 0.73
CA TYR A 56 11.33 7.66 0.49
C TYR A 56 10.55 7.36 1.76
N ARG A 57 9.48 8.11 1.97
CA ARG A 57 8.46 7.86 2.98
C ARG A 57 7.25 7.24 2.30
N LEU A 58 6.65 6.28 3.00
CA LEU A 58 5.41 5.65 2.58
C LEU A 58 4.26 6.13 3.47
N ASP A 59 3.20 6.61 2.85
CA ASP A 59 1.94 6.95 3.52
C ASP A 59 0.82 6.07 2.98
N ILE A 60 -0.09 5.66 3.85
CA ILE A 60 -1.32 4.96 3.49
C ILE A 60 -2.51 5.89 3.66
N LYS A 61 -3.33 6.00 2.61
CA LYS A 61 -4.62 6.67 2.71
C LYS A 61 -5.70 5.64 3.05
N LEU A 62 -6.40 5.89 4.14
CA LEU A 62 -7.50 5.07 4.62
C LEU A 62 -8.87 5.64 4.26
N HIS A 63 -9.87 4.77 4.24
CA HIS A 63 -11.28 5.13 4.07
C HIS A 63 -11.69 6.16 5.13
N GLY A 64 -12.37 7.22 4.69
CA GLY A 64 -12.68 8.38 5.52
C GLY A 64 -11.66 9.53 5.42
N GLY A 65 -10.63 9.37 4.58
CA GLY A 65 -9.67 10.44 4.28
C GLY A 65 -8.51 10.55 5.27
N ALA A 66 -8.45 9.67 6.28
CA ALA A 66 -7.30 9.57 7.16
C ALA A 66 -6.05 9.13 6.38
N THR A 67 -4.89 9.67 6.74
CA THR A 67 -3.60 9.26 6.18
C THR A 67 -2.68 8.90 7.33
N GLU A 68 -2.06 7.73 7.26
CA GLU A 68 -1.11 7.24 8.27
C GLU A 68 0.26 7.04 7.62
N LYS A 69 1.33 7.40 8.36
CA LYS A 69 2.70 7.13 7.93
C LYS A 69 3.03 5.67 8.21
N ILE A 70 3.58 4.97 7.22
CA ILE A 70 4.08 3.60 7.33
C ILE A 70 5.61 3.65 7.39
N GLU A 71 6.19 3.14 8.49
CA GLU A 71 7.64 2.97 8.58
C GLU A 71 8.10 1.76 7.75
N LEU A 72 9.39 1.72 7.40
CA LEU A 72 9.97 0.66 6.55
C LEU A 72 9.75 -0.75 7.12
N ALA A 73 9.88 -0.91 8.44
CA ALA A 73 9.69 -2.18 9.15
C ALA A 73 8.22 -2.45 9.53
N THR A 74 7.31 -1.51 9.31
CA THR A 74 5.89 -1.67 9.64
C THR A 74 5.25 -2.63 8.65
N ILE A 75 4.61 -3.68 9.15
CA ILE A 75 3.82 -4.63 8.36
C ILE A 75 2.45 -4.02 8.11
N VAL A 76 2.08 -3.94 6.83
CA VAL A 76 0.76 -3.49 6.36
C VAL A 76 -0.02 -4.70 5.89
N ASP A 77 -1.14 -4.96 6.58
CA ASP A 77 -2.12 -5.96 6.16
C ASP A 77 -3.05 -5.35 5.10
N PHE A 78 -3.02 -5.88 3.88
CA PHE A 78 -3.87 -5.45 2.78
C PHE A 78 -5.32 -5.94 2.90
N THR A 79 -5.55 -6.92 3.76
CA THR A 79 -6.88 -7.41 4.10
C THR A 79 -7.54 -6.56 5.18
N ARG A 80 -6.81 -5.60 5.76
CA ARG A 80 -7.35 -4.61 6.70
C ARG A 80 -8.33 -3.69 5.99
N LEU A 81 -9.48 -3.47 6.61
CA LEU A 81 -10.50 -2.54 6.14
C LEU A 81 -9.92 -1.13 5.92
N GLY A 82 -10.28 -0.57 4.76
CA GLY A 82 -10.09 0.84 4.47
C GLY A 82 -8.81 1.18 3.74
N VAL A 83 -7.98 0.24 3.30
CA VAL A 83 -6.81 0.57 2.45
C VAL A 83 -7.28 1.08 1.09
N GLU A 84 -7.14 2.39 0.82
CA GLU A 84 -7.52 2.97 -0.47
C GLU A 84 -6.34 3.03 -1.44
N ARG A 85 -5.23 3.63 -1.00
CA ARG A 85 -4.02 3.82 -1.80
C ARG A 85 -2.80 4.08 -0.94
N PHE A 86 -1.64 3.69 -1.45
CA PHE A 86 -0.34 4.06 -0.94
C PHE A 86 0.19 5.27 -1.68
N MET A 87 0.94 6.12 -0.98
CA MET A 87 1.58 7.31 -1.53
C MET A 87 3.04 7.27 -1.13
N THR A 88 3.92 7.46 -2.09
CA THR A 88 5.36 7.58 -1.86
C THR A 88 5.75 9.05 -1.95
N LEU A 89 6.50 9.49 -0.96
CA LEU A 89 6.99 10.86 -0.87
C LEU A 89 8.50 10.80 -0.79
N PRO A 90 9.25 11.46 -1.69
CA PRO A 90 10.67 11.65 -1.50
C PRO A 90 10.89 12.34 -0.16
N LEU A 91 11.73 11.75 0.68
CA LEU A 91 12.32 12.45 1.82
C LEU A 91 13.37 13.38 1.21
N ASP A 92 12.93 14.52 0.67
CA ASP A 92 13.85 15.62 0.40
C ASP A 92 14.57 15.88 1.72
N GLN A 93 15.84 15.52 1.77
CA GLN A 93 16.73 15.99 2.81
C GLN A 93 16.76 17.50 2.58
N THR A 94 15.95 18.27 3.31
CA THR A 94 16.28 19.68 3.53
C THR A 94 17.60 19.66 4.29
N GLU A 95 18.68 19.74 3.51
CA GLU A 95 20.03 20.03 3.95
C GLU A 95 20.00 21.24 4.88
N GLY A 96 20.77 21.12 5.97
CA GLY A 96 21.49 22.17 6.70
C GLY A 96 20.93 23.59 6.73
#